data_AF-A0A9P8JP36-F1
#
_entry.id   AF-A0A9P8JP36-F1
#
_cell.length_a   1.000
_cell.length_b   1.000
_cell.length_c   1.000
_cell.angle_alpha   90.00
_cell.angle_beta   90.00
_cell.angle_gamma   90.00
#
_symmetry.space_group_name_H-M   'P 1'
#
loop_
_entity.id
_entity.type
_entity.pdbx_description
1 polymer ?
#
loop_
_entity_poly.entity_id
_entity_poly.type
_entity_poly.pdbx_seq_one_letter_code
_entity_poly.pdbx_strand_id
1 'polypeptide(L)'
;MAAANKQGKMQGLINYRLRVTMMDGRQMAGQMLAFDKHMNLVLADTEEFRRVKRKPNKSAAPGQAEPQFVETEEKRTLGLTIVRGAHIVASTVEGPPPADPSARL
;
A
#
# COMPACT_ATOMS: atom_id res chain seq x y z
N MET A 1 -23.62 21.22 20.19
CA MET A 1 -22.26 21.21 19.61
C MET A 1 -21.61 19.89 19.99
N ALA A 2 -21.49 18.95 19.04
CA ALA A 2 -20.84 17.68 19.29
C ALA A 2 -19.34 17.94 19.54
N ALA A 3 -18.82 17.42 20.66
CA ALA A 3 -17.42 17.50 20.98
C ALA A 3 -16.62 16.84 19.85
N ALA A 4 -15.81 17.61 19.14
CA ALA A 4 -14.84 17.07 18.19
C ALA A 4 -13.88 16.18 18.98
N ASN A 5 -14.10 14.87 18.88
CA ASN A 5 -13.25 13.86 19.51
C ASN A 5 -11.81 14.14 19.07
N LYS A 6 -10.95 14.60 19.99
CA LYS A 6 -9.52 14.91 19.74
C LYS A 6 -8.70 13.63 19.57
N GLN A 7 -9.25 12.63 18.89
CA GLN A 7 -8.57 11.40 18.55
C GLN A 7 -7.73 11.70 17.30
N GLY A 8 -6.44 11.33 17.33
CA GLY A 8 -5.55 11.59 16.20
C GLY A 8 -6.10 10.96 14.92
N LYS A 9 -5.98 11.66 13.77
CA LYS A 9 -6.56 11.23 12.48
C LYS A 9 -6.29 9.74 12.17
N MET A 10 -5.09 9.26 12.48
CA MET A 10 -4.68 7.87 12.25
C MET A 10 -5.42 6.85 13.11
N GLN A 11 -5.82 7.23 14.32
CA GLN A 11 -6.49 6.33 15.23
C GLN A 11 -7.94 6.05 14.80
N GLY A 12 -8.55 6.98 14.05
CA GLY A 12 -9.82 6.74 13.36
C GLY A 12 -9.72 5.81 12.15
N LEU A 13 -8.51 5.46 11.70
CA LEU A 13 -8.27 4.58 10.55
C LEU A 13 -7.93 3.14 10.94
N ILE A 14 -7.90 2.81 12.23
CA ILE A 14 -7.66 1.43 12.69
C ILE A 14 -8.75 0.50 12.14
N ASN A 15 -8.34 -0.68 11.69
CA ASN A 15 -9.10 -1.70 10.97
C ASN A 15 -9.56 -1.32 9.56
N TYR A 16 -9.29 -0.12 9.06
CA TYR A 16 -9.57 0.19 7.67
C TYR A 16 -8.58 -0.53 6.76
N ARG A 17 -9.04 -0.86 5.55
CA ARG A 17 -8.15 -1.28 4.48
C ARG A 17 -7.46 -0.06 3.91
N LEU A 18 -6.14 -0.01 4.06
CA LEU A 18 -5.31 1.10 3.61
C LEU A 18 -4.46 0.66 2.42
N ARG A 19 -4.30 1.56 1.44
CA ARG A 19 -3.29 1.47 0.41
C ARG A 19 -2.15 2.41 0.76
N VAL A 20 -0.98 1.83 1.03
CA VAL A 20 0.23 2.50 1.45
C VAL A 20 1.19 2.58 0.27
N THR A 21 1.63 3.79 -0.07
CA THR A 21 2.64 4.02 -1.11
C THR A 21 4.01 4.14 -0.46
N MET A 22 4.95 3.31 -0.93
CA MET A 22 6.33 3.28 -0.44
C MET A 22 7.23 4.19 -1.27
N MET A 23 8.36 4.58 -0.69
CA MET A 23 9.36 5.44 -1.34
C MET A 23 9.96 4.82 -2.62
N ASP A 24 10.03 3.50 -2.72
CA ASP A 24 10.58 2.79 -3.87
C ASP A 24 9.55 2.48 -4.97
N GLY A 25 8.35 3.07 -4.87
CA GLY A 25 7.29 2.94 -5.87
C GLY A 25 6.39 1.72 -5.70
N ARG A 26 6.59 0.92 -4.65
CA ARG A 26 5.68 -0.18 -4.29
C ARG A 26 4.40 0.37 -3.68
N GLN A 27 3.30 -0.36 -3.89
CA GLN A 27 2.06 -0.14 -3.16
C GLN A 27 1.73 -1.36 -2.32
N MET A 28 1.38 -1.15 -1.06
CA MET A 28 0.95 -2.22 -0.15
C MET A 28 -0.50 -1.96 0.22
N ALA A 29 -1.39 -2.92 -0.01
CA ALA A 29 -2.78 -2.85 0.40
C ALA A 29 -3.02 -3.85 1.54
N GLY A 30 -3.56 -3.41 2.67
CA GLY A 30 -3.81 -4.29 3.80
C GLY A 30 -4.66 -3.63 4.87
N GLN A 31 -5.18 -4.41 5.80
CA GLN A 31 -5.94 -3.88 6.93
C GLN A 31 -5.00 -3.35 8.01
N MET A 32 -5.11 -2.07 8.37
CA MET A 32 -4.26 -1.49 9.40
C MET A 32 -4.72 -1.88 10.80
N LEU A 33 -3.94 -2.73 11.48
CA LEU A 33 -4.24 -3.17 12.85
C LEU A 33 -3.67 -2.21 13.89
N ALA A 34 -2.51 -1.64 13.62
CA ALA A 34 -1.83 -0.75 14.55
C ALA A 34 -0.93 0.25 13.81
N PHE A 35 -0.64 1.34 14.51
CA PHE A 35 0.37 2.32 14.12
C PHE A 35 1.16 2.78 15.35
N ASP A 36 2.34 3.34 15.14
CA ASP A 36 3.14 3.93 16.22
C ASP A 36 3.51 5.40 15.95
N LYS A 37 4.30 5.98 16.86
CA LYS A 37 4.78 7.37 16.77
C LYS A 37 5.65 7.65 15.53
N HIS A 38 6.23 6.62 14.93
CA HIS A 38 7.09 6.71 13.74
C HIS A 38 6.33 6.42 12.45
N MET A 39 5.01 6.22 12.52
CA MET A 39 4.18 5.75 11.40
C MET A 39 4.58 4.34 10.93
N ASN A 40 5.19 3.52 11.79
CA ASN A 40 5.28 2.09 11.49
C ASN A 40 3.85 1.52 11.49
N LEU A 41 3.48 0.79 10.45
CA LEU A 41 2.14 0.25 10.27
C LEU A 41 2.16 -1.26 10.39
N VAL A 42 1.21 -1.82 11.13
CA VAL A 42 0.92 -3.26 11.13
C VAL A 42 -0.23 -3.49 10.18
N LEU A 43 0.02 -4.23 9.11
CA LEU A 43 -0.96 -4.53 8.06
C LEU A 43 -1.26 -6.03 8.04
N ALA A 44 -2.54 -6.40 8.11
CA ALA A 44 -3.02 -7.76 7.87
C ALA A 44 -3.43 -7.97 6.42
N ASP A 45 -3.36 -9.22 5.96
CA ASP A 45 -3.69 -9.66 4.60
C ASP A 45 -3.07 -8.77 3.52
N THR A 46 -1.80 -8.43 3.72
CA THR A 46 -1.10 -7.44 2.92
C THR A 46 -0.80 -7.99 1.53
N GLU A 47 -1.15 -7.21 0.52
CA GLU A 47 -0.83 -7.44 -0.89
C GLU A 47 0.11 -6.33 -1.38
N GLU A 48 1.24 -6.72 -1.96
CA GLU A 48 2.21 -5.82 -2.56
C GLU A 48 2.02 -5.77 -4.08
N PHE A 49 1.92 -4.56 -4.61
CA PHE A 49 1.86 -4.25 -6.04
C PHE A 49 3.16 -3.58 -6.44
N ARG A 50 3.88 -4.19 -7.38
CA ARG A 50 5.13 -3.67 -7.94
C ARG A 50 4.94 -3.32 -9.40
N ARG A 51 5.34 -2.10 -9.78
CA ARG A 51 5.42 -1.71 -11.20
C ARG A 51 6.81 -2.06 -11.71
N VAL A 52 6.90 -3.05 -12.60
CA VAL A 52 8.17 -3.46 -13.21
C VAL A 52 8.17 -2.99 -14.66
N LYS A 53 9.09 -2.08 -14.99
CA LYS A 53 9.38 -1.69 -16.36
C LYS A 53 10.29 -2.73 -16.98
N ARG A 54 9.77 -3.54 -17.92
CA ARG A 54 10.60 -4.46 -18.70
C ARG A 54 10.91 -3.86 -20.06
N LYS A 55 12.20 -3.89 -20.45
CA LYS A 55 12.60 -3.60 -21.83
C LYS A 55 12.15 -4.76 -22.71
N PRO A 56 11.49 -4.51 -23.84
CA PRO A 56 11.10 -5.58 -24.76
C PRO A 56 12.35 -6.30 -25.28
N ASN A 57 12.33 -7.64 -25.26
CA ASN A 57 13.45 -8.50 -25.67
C ASN A 57 13.60 -8.60 -27.21
N LYS A 58 12.93 -7.72 -27.97
CA LYS A 58 13.11 -7.61 -29.42
C LYS A 58 14.12 -6.51 -29.66
N SER A 59 15.29 -6.90 -30.17
CA SER A 59 16.27 -6.03 -30.80
C SER A 59 15.52 -5.04 -31.70
N ALA A 60 15.51 -3.77 -31.30
CA ALA A 60 14.95 -2.71 -32.14
C ALA A 60 15.69 -2.75 -33.47
N ALA A 61 14.95 -2.95 -34.57
CA ALA A 61 15.49 -2.72 -35.90
C ALA A 61 15.96 -1.24 -35.97
N PRO A 62 17.08 -0.94 -36.66
CA PRO A 62 17.59 0.43 -36.74
C PRO A 62 16.53 1.32 -37.40
N GLY A 63 15.96 2.29 -36.65
CA GLY A 63 15.03 3.29 -37.19
C GLY A 63 13.66 3.45 -36.51
N GLN A 64 13.33 2.67 -35.46
CA GLN A 64 12.11 2.92 -34.66
C GLN A 64 12.40 3.76 -33.40
N ALA A 65 11.56 4.77 -33.19
CA ALA A 65 11.59 5.69 -32.06
C ALA A 65 11.46 4.96 -30.71
N GLU A 66 12.12 5.52 -29.69
CA GLU A 66 12.10 5.25 -28.24
C GLU A 66 11.64 3.84 -27.77
N PRO A 67 12.45 3.10 -26.97
CA PRO A 67 12.06 1.79 -26.48
C PRO A 67 10.75 1.85 -25.67
N GLN A 68 9.70 1.23 -26.20
CA GLN A 68 8.40 1.15 -25.54
C GLN A 68 8.50 0.18 -24.36
N PHE A 69 8.69 0.73 -23.15
CA PHE A 69 8.71 -0.05 -21.91
C PHE A 69 7.33 -0.65 -21.66
N VAL A 70 7.26 -1.95 -21.44
CA VAL A 70 6.02 -2.60 -20.97
C VAL A 70 6.01 -2.49 -19.45
N GLU A 71 5.05 -1.73 -18.91
CA GLU A 71 4.77 -1.71 -17.47
C GLU A 71 3.95 -2.95 -17.13
N THR A 72 4.56 -3.89 -16.41
CA THR A 72 3.84 -5.04 -15.84
C THR A 72 3.63 -4.80 -14.35
N GLU A 73 2.38 -4.91 -13.89
CA GLU A 73 2.04 -4.87 -12.47
C GLU A 73 2.12 -6.29 -11.90
N GLU A 74 3.05 -6.51 -10.97
CA GLU A 74 3.24 -7.79 -10.31
C GLU A 74 2.64 -7.73 -8.90
N LYS A 75 1.76 -8.69 -8.58
CA LYS A 75 1.10 -8.82 -7.29
C LYS A 75 1.76 -9.92 -6.45
N ARG A 76 2.11 -9.62 -5.20
CA ARG A 76 2.59 -10.60 -4.21
C ARG A 76 1.75 -10.54 -2.94
N THR A 77 1.38 -11.70 -2.39
CA THR A 77 0.70 -11.80 -1.11
C THR A 77 1.74 -11.98 0.00
N LEU A 78 1.71 -11.11 1.01
CA LEU A 78 2.63 -11.13 2.14
C LEU A 78 1.97 -11.60 3.44
N GLY A 79 0.65 -11.38 3.60
CA GLY A 79 -0.07 -11.70 4.84
C GLY A 79 0.16 -10.63 5.92
N LEU A 80 0.51 -11.04 7.14
CA LEU A 80 0.76 -10.11 8.25
C LEU A 80 2.16 -9.48 8.11
N THR A 81 2.21 -8.15 7.95
CA THR A 81 3.45 -7.42 7.72
C THR A 81 3.55 -6.17 8.60
N ILE A 82 4.76 -5.86 9.06
CA ILE A 82 5.07 -4.56 9.67
C ILE A 82 5.85 -3.73 8.66
N VAL A 83 5.32 -2.56 8.32
CA VAL A 83 5.94 -1.61 7.39
C VAL A 83 6.61 -0.51 8.19
N ARG A 84 7.88 -0.25 7.90
CA ARG A 84 8.65 0.82 8.56
C ARG A 84 8.20 2.19 8.05
N GLY A 85 7.78 3.08 8.95
CA GLY A 85 7.19 4.38 8.62
C GLY A 85 8.13 5.33 7.88
N ALA A 86 9.44 5.19 8.05
CA ALA A 86 10.44 5.96 7.31
C ALA A 86 10.37 5.75 5.79
N HIS A 87 9.81 4.63 5.32
CA HIS A 87 9.65 4.32 3.90
C HIS A 87 8.25 4.62 3.37
N ILE A 88 7.34 5.10 4.21
CA ILE A 88 5.96 5.42 3.82
C ILE A 88 5.90 6.85 3.32
N VAL A 89 5.39 7.03 2.11
CA VAL A 89 5.18 8.35 1.50
C VAL A 89 3.75 8.84 1.75
N ALA A 90 2.77 7.96 1.56
CA ALA A 90 1.36 8.28 1.73
C ALA A 90 0.53 7.02 2.02
N SER A 91 -0.62 7.21 2.68
CA SER A 91 -1.62 6.18 2.90
C SER A 91 -3.00 6.70 2.51
N THR A 92 -3.74 5.93 1.72
CA THR A 92 -5.13 6.22 1.34
C THR A 92 -6.07 5.13 1.83
N VAL A 93 -7.32 5.49 2.11
CA VAL A 93 -8.35 4.52 2.50
C VAL A 93 -8.90 3.86 1.25
N GLU A 94 -8.81 2.53 1.19
CA GLU A 94 -9.32 1.72 0.08
C GLU A 94 -10.69 1.13 0.40
N GLY A 95 -10.94 0.76 1.66
CA GLY A 95 -12.21 0.15 2.06
C GLY A 95 -12.53 0.29 3.54
N PRO A 96 -13.82 0.15 3.91
CA PRO A 96 -14.26 0.19 5.30
C PRO A 96 -13.71 -1.01 6.09
N PRO A 97 -13.67 -0.92 7.43
CA PRO A 97 -13.30 -2.05 8.27
C PRO A 97 -14.32 -3.19 8.15
N PRO A 98 -13.91 -4.45 8.38
CA PRO A 98 -14.85 -5.56 8.48
C PRO A 98 -15.97 -5.27 9.49
N ALA A 99 -17.22 -5.56 9.09
CA ALA A 99 -18.41 -5.25 9.88
C ALA A 99 -18.45 -6.07 11.18
N ASP A 100 -18.03 -7.33 11.12
CA ASP A 100 -17.92 -8.21 12.28
C ASP A 100 -16.61 -7.94 13.04
N PRO A 101 -16.66 -7.55 14.33
CA PRO A 101 -15.48 -7.40 15.17
C PRO A 101 -14.63 -8.67 15.26
N SER A 102 -15.26 -9.85 15.18
CA SER A 102 -14.59 -11.16 15.27
C SER A 102 -13.77 -11.48 14.01
N ALA A 103 -14.10 -10.83 12.90
CA ALA A 103 -13.37 -10.93 11.63
C ALA A 103 -12.21 -9.91 11.55
N ARG A 104 -12.02 -9.06 12.56
CA ARG A 104 -10.85 -8.18 12.69
C ARG A 104 -9.77 -8.98 13.42
N LEU A 105 -8.80 -9.47 12.66
CA LEU A 105 -7.60 -10.13 13.17
C LEU A 105 -6.82 -9.26 14.15
#